data_AF-A0A6L5FEB4-F1
#
_entry.id   AF-A0A6L5FEB4-F1
#
_cell.length_a   1.000
_cell.length_b   1.000
_cell.length_c   1.000
_cell.angle_alpha   90.00
_cell.angle_beta   90.00
_cell.angle_gamma   90.00
#
_symmetry.space_group_name_H-M   'P 1'
#
loop_
_entity.id
_entity.type
_entity.pdbx_description
1 polymer ?
#
loop_
_entity_poly.entity_id
_entity_poly.type
_entity_poly.pdbx_seq_one_letter_code
_entity_poly.pdbx_strand_id
1 'polypeptide(L)'
;MDDPTIASWRLHNLGLAAMSYPSATAVVDGLVGIQAEQYAHAMWAVATRTDGVTAEEFSRQFNDGEILRTHVLRPTWHFVRPDDIRWLVELTAPRINATLTQLQRAHDIDAATLESSTDLIGSILSEKGQLTRAALGERLRDAGFPDERMVVMMMMMFHAEASLVICSGPTEGSTQTYALLEERAPGARRLDRDKAIAELVLRYFMGHGPATERDLAYWATMTLTDVRAGLGAIGDQLDHFDHGGKTYWHGPPPPSPEWPPTPRGHLLIALDEYHNGYQDSRSLLDLEGIVPGRTEKQHRDGSGRRADGGRHATHDPQGRGLLRGQPLSWSRHGRTLRSGEGSRAPGRLPG
;
A
#
# COMPACT_ATOMS: atom_id res chain seq x y z
N MET A 1 29.74 -3.45 1.23
CA MET A 1 28.49 -4.03 0.69
C MET A 1 28.31 -3.48 -0.72
N ASP A 2 27.84 -4.27 -1.69
CA ASP A 2 27.60 -3.82 -3.07
C ASP A 2 26.09 -3.73 -3.39
N ASP A 3 25.72 -3.11 -4.51
CA ASP A 3 24.32 -2.93 -4.89
C ASP A 3 23.53 -4.26 -4.98
N PRO A 4 24.07 -5.35 -5.59
CA PRO A 4 23.39 -6.64 -5.61
C PRO A 4 23.11 -7.22 -4.21
N THR A 5 24.03 -7.05 -3.26
CA THR A 5 23.83 -7.51 -1.88
C THR A 5 22.69 -6.74 -1.21
N ILE A 6 22.62 -5.42 -1.40
CA ILE A 6 21.53 -4.59 -0.83
C ILE A 6 20.18 -4.98 -1.44
N ALA A 7 20.13 -5.17 -2.76
CA ALA A 7 18.90 -5.59 -3.46
C ALA A 7 18.43 -6.98 -2.98
N SER A 8 19.34 -7.94 -2.82
CA SER A 8 19.05 -9.27 -2.28
C SER A 8 18.46 -9.20 -0.87
N TRP A 9 19.06 -8.37 -0.01
CA TRP A 9 18.58 -8.19 1.37
C TRP A 9 17.16 -7.61 1.40
N ARG A 10 16.85 -6.62 0.55
CA ARG A 10 15.48 -6.10 0.43
C ARG A 10 14.49 -7.18 0.01
N LEU A 11 14.84 -8.00 -0.98
CA LEU A 11 13.99 -9.11 -1.40
C LEU A 11 13.73 -10.08 -0.23
N HIS A 12 14.72 -10.32 0.62
CA HIS A 12 14.53 -11.13 1.82
C HIS A 12 13.58 -10.46 2.83
N ASN A 13 13.84 -9.23 3.27
CA ASN A 13 13.02 -8.59 4.30
C ASN A 13 11.57 -8.35 3.83
N LEU A 14 11.39 -8.10 2.53
CA LEU A 14 10.07 -7.98 1.92
C LEU A 14 9.35 -9.33 1.74
N GLY A 15 9.94 -10.46 2.14
CA GLY A 15 9.34 -11.78 2.02
C GLY A 15 9.24 -12.28 0.57
N LEU A 16 10.08 -11.77 -0.32
CA LEU A 16 10.10 -12.12 -1.74
C LEU A 16 11.20 -13.15 -2.07
N ALA A 17 12.02 -13.58 -1.13
CA ALA A 17 13.10 -14.53 -1.37
C ALA A 17 13.09 -15.69 -0.34
N ALA A 18 14.19 -15.91 0.38
CA ALA A 18 14.33 -17.05 1.30
C ALA A 18 13.41 -16.99 2.54
N MET A 19 12.84 -15.82 2.84
CA MET A 19 11.83 -15.64 3.88
C MET A 19 10.44 -15.66 3.27
N SER A 20 9.52 -16.37 3.90
CA SER A 20 8.07 -16.27 3.68
C SER A 20 7.39 -15.90 5.00
N TYR A 21 6.34 -15.09 4.91
CA TYR A 21 5.48 -14.80 6.05
C TYR A 21 4.48 -15.95 6.25
N PRO A 22 4.15 -16.31 7.50
CA PRO A 22 3.28 -17.45 7.80
C PRO A 22 1.79 -17.20 7.47
N SER A 23 1.38 -15.94 7.29
CA SER A 23 0.00 -15.56 7.01
C SER A 23 -0.08 -14.20 6.32
N ALA A 24 -1.22 -13.89 5.70
CA ALA A 24 -1.46 -12.55 5.14
C ALA A 24 -1.43 -11.45 6.21
N THR A 25 -1.95 -11.73 7.41
CA THR A 25 -1.87 -10.83 8.56
C THR A 25 -0.42 -10.54 8.96
N ALA A 26 0.47 -11.55 8.92
CA ALA A 26 1.89 -11.38 9.22
C ALA A 26 2.62 -10.55 8.15
N VAL A 27 2.23 -10.66 6.87
CA VAL A 27 2.76 -9.78 5.81
C VAL A 27 2.39 -8.32 6.09
N VAL A 28 1.11 -8.06 6.35
CA VAL A 28 0.62 -6.69 6.62
C VAL A 28 1.26 -6.12 7.89
N ASP A 29 1.47 -6.95 8.90
CA ASP A 29 2.15 -6.56 10.14
C ASP A 29 3.65 -6.28 9.92
N GLY A 30 4.38 -7.18 9.26
CA GLY A 30 5.81 -7.03 9.02
C GLY A 30 6.17 -5.84 8.13
N LEU A 31 5.29 -5.51 7.18
CA LEU A 31 5.47 -4.35 6.29
C LEU A 31 4.76 -3.09 6.78
N VAL A 32 4.02 -3.17 7.90
CA VAL A 32 3.22 -2.10 8.54
C VAL A 32 2.05 -1.58 7.69
N GLY A 33 2.21 -1.55 6.37
CA GLY A 33 1.17 -1.21 5.42
C GLY A 33 1.54 -1.68 4.02
N ILE A 34 0.53 -2.08 3.25
CA ILE A 34 0.71 -2.47 1.84
C ILE A 34 -0.25 -1.66 1.00
N GLN A 35 0.26 -0.94 0.00
CA GLN A 35 -0.59 -0.09 -0.82
C GLN A 35 -1.68 -0.89 -1.53
N ALA A 36 -2.94 -0.48 -1.33
CA ALA A 36 -4.16 -1.21 -1.65
C ALA A 36 -5.17 -0.42 -2.47
N GLU A 37 -4.73 0.52 -3.32
CA GLU A 37 -5.58 1.24 -4.28
C GLU A 37 -6.48 0.30 -5.08
N GLN A 38 -5.88 -0.78 -5.60
CA GLN A 38 -6.58 -1.87 -6.28
C GLN A 38 -6.55 -3.10 -5.40
N TYR A 39 -7.69 -3.41 -4.76
CA TYR A 39 -7.86 -4.50 -3.80
C TYR A 39 -7.26 -5.83 -4.30
N ALA A 40 -7.63 -6.28 -5.50
CA ALA A 40 -7.16 -7.54 -6.06
C ALA A 40 -5.65 -7.56 -6.34
N HIS A 41 -5.06 -6.42 -6.72
CA HIS A 41 -3.61 -6.33 -6.90
C HIS A 41 -2.89 -6.41 -5.56
N ALA A 42 -3.39 -5.74 -4.54
CA ALA A 42 -2.79 -5.78 -3.22
C ALA A 42 -2.93 -7.17 -2.56
N MET A 43 -4.04 -7.89 -2.81
CA MET A 43 -4.15 -9.30 -2.44
C MET A 43 -3.03 -10.14 -3.07
N TRP A 44 -2.73 -9.90 -4.36
CA TRP A 44 -1.61 -10.57 -5.02
C TRP A 44 -0.27 -10.22 -4.37
N ALA A 45 -0.02 -8.94 -4.09
CA ALA A 45 1.21 -8.50 -3.40
C ALA A 45 1.39 -9.16 -2.03
N VAL A 46 0.30 -9.38 -1.29
CA VAL A 46 0.34 -10.15 -0.04
C VAL A 46 0.64 -11.62 -0.33
N ALA A 47 -0.09 -12.25 -1.25
CA ALA A 47 0.04 -13.67 -1.54
C ALA A 47 1.46 -14.05 -2.00
N THR A 48 2.15 -13.20 -2.77
CA THR A 48 3.53 -13.44 -3.23
C THR A 48 4.57 -13.51 -2.12
N ARG A 49 4.20 -13.14 -0.89
CA ARG A 49 5.07 -13.12 0.30
C ARG A 49 4.76 -14.22 1.31
N THR A 50 3.88 -15.15 0.93
CA THR A 50 3.38 -16.21 1.81
C THR A 50 3.50 -17.58 1.16
N ASP A 51 3.56 -18.62 1.97
CA ASP A 51 3.47 -20.00 1.49
C ASP A 51 2.02 -20.49 1.50
N GLY A 52 1.27 -20.15 0.45
CA GLY A 52 -0.02 -20.81 0.17
C GLY A 52 -1.26 -20.15 0.75
N VAL A 53 -1.23 -18.85 1.08
CA VAL A 53 -2.48 -18.12 1.37
C VAL A 53 -3.39 -18.13 0.14
N THR A 54 -4.63 -18.55 0.34
CA THR A 54 -5.66 -18.55 -0.70
C THR A 54 -6.41 -17.23 -0.73
N ALA A 55 -7.02 -16.89 -1.87
CA ALA A 55 -7.88 -15.71 -1.98
C ALA A 55 -9.09 -15.76 -1.04
N GLU A 56 -9.61 -16.97 -0.76
CA GLU A 56 -10.71 -17.21 0.17
C GLU A 56 -10.28 -16.92 1.61
N GLU A 57 -9.12 -17.44 2.03
CA GLU A 57 -8.59 -17.19 3.37
C GLU A 57 -8.26 -15.72 3.59
N PHE A 58 -7.67 -15.04 2.60
CA PHE A 58 -7.45 -13.59 2.67
C PHE A 58 -8.78 -12.84 2.81
N SER A 59 -9.78 -13.20 2.00
CA SER A 59 -11.09 -12.51 2.02
C SER A 59 -11.80 -12.72 3.35
N ARG A 60 -11.67 -13.91 3.95
CA ARG A 60 -12.15 -14.18 5.31
C ARG A 60 -11.48 -13.26 6.33
N GLN A 61 -10.14 -13.23 6.37
CA GLN A 61 -9.39 -12.36 7.29
C GLN A 61 -9.72 -10.86 7.11
N PHE A 62 -9.93 -10.41 5.87
CA PHE A 62 -10.36 -9.05 5.58
C PHE A 62 -11.79 -8.77 6.07
N ASN A 63 -12.73 -9.68 5.80
CA ASN A 63 -14.13 -9.54 6.22
C ASN A 63 -14.27 -9.61 7.74
N ASP A 64 -13.48 -10.43 8.42
CA ASP A 64 -13.45 -10.57 9.88
C ASP A 64 -12.76 -9.37 10.58
N GLY A 65 -12.14 -8.46 9.82
CA GLY A 65 -11.50 -7.27 10.35
C GLY A 65 -10.05 -7.48 10.82
N GLU A 66 -9.47 -8.65 10.54
CA GLU A 66 -8.06 -8.91 10.81
C GLU A 66 -7.14 -8.10 9.87
N ILE A 67 -7.61 -7.76 8.68
CA ILE A 67 -6.94 -6.84 7.77
C ILE A 67 -7.94 -5.75 7.41
N LEU A 68 -7.57 -4.50 7.62
CA LEU A 68 -8.39 -3.34 7.28
C LEU A 68 -7.75 -2.55 6.15
N ARG A 69 -8.56 -1.81 5.41
CA ARG A 69 -8.12 -0.88 4.38
C ARG A 69 -8.59 0.53 4.71
N THR A 70 -7.66 1.49 4.63
CA THR A 70 -7.93 2.92 4.84
C THR A 70 -6.88 3.80 4.14
N HIS A 71 -7.15 5.09 3.96
CA HIS A 71 -6.15 6.06 3.53
C HIS A 71 -5.20 6.40 4.69
N VAL A 72 -3.89 6.19 4.51
CA VAL A 72 -2.95 6.33 5.64
C VAL A 72 -1.51 6.69 5.28
N LEU A 73 -0.90 6.13 4.24
CA LEU A 73 0.46 6.47 3.82
C LEU A 73 0.39 7.04 2.40
N ARG A 74 1.18 8.07 2.07
CA ARG A 74 1.23 8.69 0.73
C ARG A 74 -0.17 8.96 0.14
N PRO A 75 -0.98 9.77 0.81
CA PRO A 75 -2.46 9.76 0.82
C PRO A 75 -3.17 8.68 -0.04
N THR A 76 -2.81 7.40 0.13
CA THR A 76 -3.34 6.29 -0.68
C THR A 76 -3.89 5.20 0.24
N TRP A 77 -4.81 4.39 -0.29
CA TRP A 77 -5.32 3.24 0.43
C TRP A 77 -4.21 2.25 0.72
N HIS A 78 -4.16 1.72 1.95
CA HIS A 78 -3.28 0.63 2.35
C HIS A 78 -4.06 -0.44 3.12
N PHE A 79 -3.64 -1.69 3.01
CA PHE A 79 -3.95 -2.70 4.01
C PHE A 79 -3.11 -2.44 5.26
N VAL A 80 -3.74 -2.48 6.43
CA VAL A 80 -3.14 -2.29 7.75
C VAL A 80 -3.75 -3.27 8.75
N ARG A 81 -3.04 -3.50 9.86
CA ARG A 81 -3.58 -4.25 11.00
C ARG A 81 -4.57 -3.38 11.80
N PRO A 82 -5.63 -3.96 12.37
CA PRO A 82 -6.58 -3.22 13.21
C PRO A 82 -5.91 -2.60 14.44
N ASP A 83 -4.88 -3.24 14.99
CA ASP A 83 -4.15 -2.70 16.15
C ASP A 83 -3.33 -1.45 15.82
N ASP A 84 -3.05 -1.22 14.53
CA ASP A 84 -2.16 -0.16 14.06
C ASP A 84 -2.88 1.02 13.40
N ILE A 85 -4.11 0.80 12.93
CA ILE A 85 -4.84 1.75 12.08
C ILE A 85 -4.97 3.15 12.71
N ARG A 86 -5.27 3.23 14.01
CA ARG A 86 -5.50 4.52 14.68
C ARG A 86 -4.22 5.35 14.76
N TRP A 87 -3.17 4.81 15.36
CA TRP A 87 -1.92 5.55 15.54
C TRP A 87 -1.24 5.86 14.20
N LEU A 88 -1.35 4.98 13.19
CA LEU A 88 -0.83 5.26 11.85
C LEU A 88 -1.53 6.44 11.20
N VAL A 89 -2.87 6.46 11.21
CA VAL A 89 -3.66 7.56 10.64
C VAL A 89 -3.42 8.86 11.43
N GLU A 90 -3.41 8.84 12.77
CA GLU A 90 -3.11 10.03 13.58
C GLU A 90 -1.72 10.61 13.27
N LEU A 91 -0.73 9.75 13.04
CA LEU A 91 0.64 10.17 12.73
C LEU A 91 0.75 10.89 11.38
N THR A 92 0.05 10.39 10.36
CA THR A 92 0.18 10.88 8.97
C THR A 92 -0.90 11.88 8.54
N ALA A 93 -2.07 11.89 9.21
CA ALA A 93 -3.21 12.75 8.93
C ALA A 93 -2.83 14.23 8.75
N PRO A 94 -1.96 14.86 9.57
CA PRO A 94 -1.63 16.28 9.37
C PRO A 94 -1.07 16.61 7.98
N ARG A 95 -0.29 15.72 7.38
CA ARG A 95 0.32 15.93 6.05
C ARG A 95 -0.58 15.44 4.93
N ILE A 96 -1.34 14.38 5.18
CA ILE A 96 -2.37 13.86 4.27
C ILE A 96 -3.50 14.89 4.10
N ASN A 97 -3.98 15.50 5.19
CA ASN A 97 -5.01 16.53 5.19
C ASN A 97 -4.59 17.81 4.46
N ALA A 98 -3.30 18.14 4.40
CA ALA A 98 -2.82 19.26 3.58
C ALA A 98 -3.16 19.07 2.08
N THR A 99 -3.18 17.81 1.60
CA THR A 99 -3.60 17.47 0.23
C THR A 99 -5.10 17.72 0.06
N LEU A 100 -5.89 17.33 1.05
CA LEU A 100 -7.33 17.58 1.06
C LEU A 100 -7.65 19.08 1.05
N THR A 101 -6.92 19.89 1.81
CA THR A 101 -7.07 21.36 1.79
C THR A 101 -6.80 21.96 0.42
N GLN A 102 -5.87 21.40 -0.36
CA GLN A 102 -5.64 21.85 -1.73
C GLN A 102 -6.82 21.49 -2.64
N LEU A 103 -7.40 20.29 -2.49
CA LEU A 103 -8.56 19.84 -3.26
C LEU A 103 -9.82 20.64 -2.91
N GLN A 104 -10.03 20.97 -1.63
CA GLN A 104 -11.11 21.83 -1.16
C GLN A 104 -11.17 23.16 -1.93
N ARG A 105 -10.01 23.84 -2.07
CA ARG A 105 -9.92 25.09 -2.83
C ARG A 105 -10.20 24.91 -4.32
N ALA A 106 -9.79 23.78 -4.90
CA ALA A 106 -9.98 23.51 -6.33
C ALA A 106 -11.44 23.16 -6.69
N HIS A 107 -12.20 22.65 -5.72
CA HIS A 107 -13.56 22.16 -5.92
C HIS A 107 -14.65 22.97 -5.20
N ASP A 108 -14.26 24.05 -4.52
CA ASP A 108 -15.16 24.95 -3.77
C ASP A 108 -15.98 24.19 -2.72
N ILE A 109 -15.31 23.30 -2.00
CA ILE A 109 -15.87 22.54 -0.87
C ILE A 109 -15.21 23.03 0.41
N ASP A 110 -16.01 23.59 1.33
CA ASP A 110 -15.52 24.06 2.62
C ASP A 110 -15.29 22.91 3.62
N ALA A 111 -14.64 23.23 4.74
CA ALA A 111 -14.39 22.25 5.81
C ALA A 111 -15.68 21.79 6.50
N ALA A 112 -16.64 22.69 6.69
CA ALA A 112 -17.91 22.38 7.34
C ALA A 112 -18.72 21.33 6.57
N THR A 113 -18.66 21.33 5.24
CA THR A 113 -19.28 20.31 4.38
C THR A 113 -18.63 18.94 4.57
N LEU A 114 -17.29 18.89 4.68
CA LEU A 114 -16.58 17.64 4.93
C LEU A 114 -16.84 17.09 6.34
N GLU A 115 -16.88 17.95 7.35
CA GLU A 115 -17.25 17.59 8.73
C GLU A 115 -18.69 17.07 8.78
N SER A 116 -19.65 17.83 8.27
CA SER A 116 -21.07 17.43 8.28
C SER A 116 -21.33 16.14 7.49
N SER A 117 -20.65 15.94 6.35
CA SER A 117 -20.78 14.68 5.59
C SER A 117 -20.16 13.51 6.36
N THR A 118 -19.07 13.72 7.08
CA THR A 118 -18.43 12.69 7.90
C THR A 118 -19.34 12.28 9.06
N ASP A 119 -19.96 13.22 9.75
CA ASP A 119 -20.94 12.97 10.81
C ASP A 119 -22.14 12.18 10.28
N LEU A 120 -22.66 12.57 9.12
CA LEU A 120 -23.79 11.87 8.48
C LEU A 120 -23.39 10.44 8.06
N ILE A 121 -22.23 10.25 7.45
CA ILE A 121 -21.71 8.92 7.11
C ILE A 121 -21.61 8.05 8.37
N GLY A 122 -21.05 8.59 9.44
CA GLY A 122 -20.94 7.91 10.73
C GLY A 122 -22.31 7.48 11.28
N SER A 123 -23.28 8.41 11.29
CA SER A 123 -24.65 8.13 11.73
C SER A 123 -25.30 7.03 10.88
N ILE A 124 -25.21 7.11 9.55
CA ILE A 124 -25.79 6.10 8.65
C ILE A 124 -25.19 4.72 8.92
N LEU A 125 -23.86 4.64 9.06
CA LEU A 125 -23.17 3.38 9.29
C LEU A 125 -23.47 2.81 10.69
N SER A 126 -23.68 3.65 11.70
CA SER A 126 -24.11 3.18 13.04
C SER A 126 -25.47 2.45 13.00
N GLU A 127 -26.36 2.83 12.07
CA GLU A 127 -27.67 2.20 11.91
C GLU A 127 -27.66 0.99 10.97
N LYS A 128 -26.78 1.00 9.96
CA LYS A 128 -26.76 0.00 8.87
C LYS A 128 -25.63 -1.02 8.99
N GLY A 129 -24.65 -0.77 9.85
CA GLY A 129 -23.41 -1.55 10.00
C GLY A 129 -22.39 -1.26 8.89
N GLN A 130 -22.75 -1.57 7.64
CA GLN A 130 -21.89 -1.35 6.47
C GLN A 130 -22.68 -0.87 5.26
N LEU A 131 -22.03 -0.13 4.36
CA LEU A 131 -22.60 0.23 3.07
C LEU A 131 -21.54 0.33 1.97
N THR A 132 -21.94 0.07 0.73
CA THR A 132 -21.13 0.39 -0.45
C THR A 132 -20.98 1.90 -0.62
N ARG A 133 -19.92 2.35 -1.31
CA ARG A 133 -19.75 3.77 -1.67
C ARG A 133 -20.94 4.33 -2.45
N ALA A 134 -21.55 3.52 -3.33
CA ALA A 134 -22.71 3.94 -4.11
C ALA A 134 -23.93 4.20 -3.21
N ALA A 135 -24.20 3.30 -2.26
CA ALA A 135 -25.29 3.46 -1.30
C ALA A 135 -25.06 4.63 -0.35
N LEU A 136 -23.82 4.88 0.10
CA LEU A 136 -23.48 6.08 0.86
C LEU A 136 -23.70 7.35 0.04
N GLY A 137 -23.32 7.35 -1.25
CA GLY A 137 -23.59 8.46 -2.16
C GLY A 137 -25.08 8.76 -2.31
N GLU A 138 -25.92 7.74 -2.45
CA GLU A 138 -27.38 7.91 -2.46
C GLU A 138 -27.90 8.62 -1.21
N ARG A 139 -27.46 8.20 -0.02
CA ARG A 139 -27.89 8.82 1.24
C ARG A 139 -27.38 10.25 1.41
N LEU A 140 -26.16 10.52 0.96
CA LEU A 140 -25.60 11.88 0.94
C LEU A 140 -26.40 12.79 0.01
N ARG A 141 -26.84 12.30 -1.17
CA ARG A 141 -27.75 13.04 -2.07
C ARG A 141 -29.07 13.38 -1.42
N ASP A 142 -29.69 12.38 -0.80
CA ASP A 142 -31.00 12.55 -0.16
C ASP A 142 -30.93 13.61 0.96
N ALA A 143 -29.76 13.78 1.59
CA ALA A 143 -29.47 14.80 2.59
C ALA A 143 -29.01 16.16 2.01
N GLY A 144 -28.93 16.30 0.68
CA GLY A 144 -28.57 17.56 0.01
C GLY A 144 -27.08 17.81 -0.18
N PHE A 145 -26.21 16.81 0.01
CA PHE A 145 -24.78 16.97 -0.26
C PHE A 145 -24.48 17.01 -1.77
N PRO A 146 -23.44 17.75 -2.19
CA PRO A 146 -23.03 17.85 -3.58
C PRO A 146 -22.47 16.52 -4.10
N ASP A 147 -23.31 15.74 -4.78
CA ASP A 147 -22.98 14.37 -5.19
C ASP A 147 -22.52 14.22 -6.64
N GLU A 148 -22.90 15.14 -7.54
CA GLU A 148 -22.73 14.91 -8.98
C GLU A 148 -21.25 14.83 -9.44
N ARG A 149 -20.30 15.17 -8.56
CA ARG A 149 -18.87 15.12 -8.86
C ARG A 149 -18.23 13.99 -8.07
N MET A 150 -17.82 12.94 -8.79
CA MET A 150 -17.06 11.80 -8.23
C MET A 150 -15.91 12.25 -7.31
N VAL A 151 -15.24 13.35 -7.65
CA VAL A 151 -14.14 13.91 -6.85
C VAL A 151 -14.61 14.39 -5.46
N VAL A 152 -15.79 15.01 -5.37
CA VAL A 152 -16.33 15.49 -4.08
C VAL A 152 -16.71 14.30 -3.20
N MET A 153 -17.30 13.25 -3.78
CA MET A 153 -17.54 12.00 -3.06
C MET A 153 -16.24 11.39 -2.54
N MET A 154 -15.18 11.34 -3.36
CA MET A 154 -13.87 10.86 -2.92
C MET A 154 -13.30 11.69 -1.77
N MET A 155 -13.46 13.02 -1.81
CA MET A 155 -13.02 13.91 -0.73
C MET A 155 -13.77 13.67 0.58
N MET A 156 -15.09 13.46 0.54
CA MET A 156 -15.89 13.15 1.74
C MET A 156 -15.47 11.80 2.34
N MET A 157 -15.30 10.76 1.53
CA MET A 157 -14.84 9.44 2.01
C MET A 157 -13.44 9.52 2.61
N PHE A 158 -12.52 10.19 1.92
CA PHE A 158 -11.16 10.40 2.40
C PHE A 158 -11.13 11.17 3.73
N HIS A 159 -11.94 12.22 3.87
CA HIS A 159 -12.04 12.97 5.11
C HIS A 159 -12.55 12.11 6.26
N ALA A 160 -13.57 11.27 6.01
CA ALA A 160 -14.13 10.37 7.02
C ALA A 160 -13.12 9.29 7.48
N GLU A 161 -12.31 8.75 6.56
CA GLU A 161 -11.21 7.82 6.88
C GLU A 161 -10.08 8.52 7.66
N ALA A 162 -9.64 9.70 7.21
CA ALA A 162 -8.60 10.48 7.88
C ALA A 162 -9.03 11.03 9.25
N SER A 163 -10.34 11.15 9.47
CA SER A 163 -10.95 11.54 10.75
C SER A 163 -11.22 10.34 11.67
N LEU A 164 -10.75 9.13 11.31
CA LEU A 164 -10.92 7.90 12.09
C LEU A 164 -12.40 7.49 12.30
N VAL A 165 -13.33 7.95 11.47
CA VAL A 165 -14.75 7.60 11.60
C VAL A 165 -15.04 6.27 10.92
N ILE A 166 -14.48 6.06 9.73
CA ILE A 166 -14.73 4.87 8.92
C ILE A 166 -13.44 4.18 8.50
N CYS A 167 -13.56 2.91 8.15
CA CYS A 167 -12.59 2.16 7.36
C CYS A 167 -13.33 1.21 6.42
N SER A 168 -12.61 0.30 5.76
CA SER A 168 -13.25 -0.77 5.00
C SER A 168 -14.13 -1.67 5.87
N GLY A 169 -15.33 -1.97 5.38
CA GLY A 169 -16.20 -3.03 5.90
C GLY A 169 -16.01 -4.36 5.14
N PRO A 170 -16.75 -5.41 5.54
CA PRO A 170 -16.84 -6.67 4.81
C PRO A 170 -17.31 -6.47 3.36
N THR A 171 -16.70 -7.17 2.41
CA THR A 171 -17.06 -7.05 1.00
C THR A 171 -18.45 -7.61 0.69
N GLU A 172 -19.21 -6.94 -0.17
CA GLU A 172 -20.46 -7.44 -0.75
C GLU A 172 -20.18 -8.04 -2.14
N GLY A 173 -19.97 -9.36 -2.18
CA GLY A 173 -19.45 -10.02 -3.38
C GLY A 173 -18.06 -9.47 -3.72
N SER A 174 -17.91 -8.86 -4.89
CA SER A 174 -16.67 -8.18 -5.30
C SER A 174 -16.64 -6.68 -4.94
N THR A 175 -17.70 -6.16 -4.32
CA THR A 175 -17.84 -4.73 -4.05
C THR A 175 -17.30 -4.38 -2.66
N GLN A 176 -16.49 -3.33 -2.60
CA GLN A 176 -15.96 -2.80 -1.33
C GLN A 176 -17.04 -2.00 -0.59
N THR A 177 -17.06 -2.15 0.73
CA THR A 177 -17.95 -1.42 1.63
C THR A 177 -17.16 -0.62 2.66
N TYR A 178 -17.85 0.26 3.38
CA TYR A 178 -17.33 1.03 4.49
C TYR A 178 -18.15 0.72 5.73
N ALA A 179 -17.48 0.70 6.88
CA ALA A 179 -18.06 0.47 8.20
C ALA A 179 -17.38 1.39 9.22
N LEU A 180 -17.98 1.53 10.40
CA LEU A 180 -17.42 2.33 11.48
C LEU A 180 -16.08 1.75 11.96
N LEU A 181 -15.07 2.60 12.08
CA LEU A 181 -13.76 2.17 12.56
C LEU A 181 -13.84 1.62 13.99
N GLU A 182 -14.65 2.24 14.85
CA GLU A 182 -14.83 1.84 16.25
C GLU A 182 -15.36 0.41 16.39
N GLU A 183 -16.20 -0.04 15.44
CA GLU A 183 -16.74 -1.40 15.42
C GLU A 183 -15.76 -2.41 14.81
N ARG A 184 -15.01 -1.98 13.79
CA ARG A 184 -14.05 -2.82 13.06
C ARG A 184 -12.73 -3.01 13.80
N ALA A 185 -12.33 -2.05 14.63
CA ALA A 185 -11.09 -2.06 15.38
C ALA A 185 -11.25 -1.47 16.79
N PRO A 186 -12.13 -2.03 17.65
CA PRO A 186 -12.41 -1.47 18.98
C PRO A 186 -11.15 -1.42 19.88
N GLY A 187 -10.25 -2.39 19.72
CA GLY A 187 -8.98 -2.49 20.44
C GLY A 187 -7.81 -1.70 19.84
N ALA A 188 -8.02 -0.91 18.78
CA ALA A 188 -6.94 -0.23 18.08
C ALA A 188 -6.15 0.69 19.02
N ARG A 189 -4.82 0.51 19.04
CA ARG A 189 -3.92 1.25 19.92
C ARG A 189 -3.87 2.73 19.52
N ARG A 190 -3.75 3.59 20.53
CA ARG A 190 -3.32 4.98 20.35
C ARG A 190 -1.93 5.13 20.94
N LEU A 191 -1.08 5.86 20.22
CA LEU A 191 0.29 6.13 20.63
C LEU A 191 0.49 7.64 20.67
N ASP A 192 1.22 8.11 21.68
CA ASP A 192 1.74 9.48 21.66
C ASP A 192 2.60 9.67 20.40
N ARG A 193 2.58 10.87 19.82
CA ARG A 193 3.24 11.16 18.54
C ARG A 193 4.69 10.66 18.48
N ASP A 194 5.49 10.91 19.51
CA ASP A 194 6.90 10.51 19.53
C ASP A 194 7.08 8.99 19.55
N LYS A 195 6.18 8.27 20.25
CA LYS A 195 6.16 6.80 20.26
C LYS A 195 5.73 6.24 18.91
N ALA A 196 4.71 6.84 18.28
CA ALA A 196 4.27 6.48 16.94
C ALA A 196 5.38 6.68 15.89
N ILE A 197 6.14 7.77 16.00
CA ILE A 197 7.32 8.04 15.16
C ILE A 197 8.37 6.95 15.36
N ALA A 198 8.76 6.66 16.62
CA ALA A 198 9.76 5.64 16.92
C ALA A 198 9.34 4.25 16.43
N GLU A 199 8.07 3.88 16.65
CA GLU A 199 7.54 2.58 16.22
C GLU A 199 7.50 2.44 14.69
N LEU A 200 7.05 3.48 13.97
CA LEU A 200 7.05 3.46 12.50
C LEU A 200 8.46 3.39 11.91
N VAL A 201 9.41 4.14 12.48
CA VAL A 201 10.81 4.12 12.06
C VAL A 201 11.40 2.72 12.23
N LEU A 202 11.25 2.14 13.43
CA LEU A 202 11.76 0.80 13.72
C LEU A 202 11.18 -0.23 12.75
N ARG A 203 9.85 -0.31 12.65
CA ARG A 203 9.17 -1.33 11.86
C ARG A 203 9.42 -1.16 10.36
N TYR A 204 9.51 0.08 9.86
CA TYR A 204 9.86 0.31 8.46
C TYR A 204 11.24 -0.25 8.14
N PHE A 205 12.27 0.05 8.95
CA PHE A 205 13.62 -0.45 8.68
C PHE A 205 13.80 -1.96 8.97
N MET A 206 12.96 -2.54 9.81
CA MET A 206 12.87 -4.00 9.97
C MET A 206 12.31 -4.68 8.70
N GLY A 207 11.24 -4.14 8.10
CA GLY A 207 10.59 -4.74 6.92
C GLY A 207 11.18 -4.32 5.56
N HIS A 208 11.72 -3.11 5.46
CA HIS A 208 12.21 -2.50 4.20
C HIS A 208 13.73 -2.26 4.21
N GLY A 209 14.41 -2.52 5.33
CA GLY A 209 15.86 -2.40 5.41
C GLY A 209 16.57 -3.32 4.40
N PRO A 210 17.74 -2.91 3.85
CA PRO A 210 18.40 -1.63 4.05
C PRO A 210 17.72 -0.50 3.25
N ALA A 211 17.39 0.60 3.94
CA ALA A 211 16.73 1.76 3.35
C ALA A 211 17.32 3.06 3.90
N THR A 212 17.11 4.17 3.19
CA THR A 212 17.60 5.49 3.63
C THR A 212 16.52 6.24 4.43
N GLU A 213 16.92 7.26 5.20
CA GLU A 213 15.98 8.19 5.84
C GLU A 213 14.99 8.81 4.85
N ARG A 214 15.46 9.08 3.62
CA ARG A 214 14.66 9.69 2.55
C ARG A 214 13.63 8.72 1.97
N ASP A 215 13.95 7.43 1.94
CA ASP A 215 12.99 6.40 1.54
C ASP A 215 11.84 6.33 2.54
N LEU A 216 12.12 6.31 3.85
CA LEU A 216 11.08 6.36 4.88
C LEU A 216 10.27 7.66 4.82
N ALA A 217 10.94 8.82 4.72
CA ALA A 217 10.25 10.10 4.64
C ALA A 217 9.26 10.15 3.46
N TYR A 218 9.65 9.60 2.30
CA TYR A 218 8.75 9.42 1.17
C TYR A 218 7.63 8.43 1.48
N TRP A 219 7.98 7.24 1.94
CA TRP A 219 7.06 6.12 2.13
C TRP A 219 5.96 6.45 3.16
N ALA A 220 6.31 7.07 4.28
CA ALA A 220 5.35 7.44 5.32
C ALA A 220 4.82 8.88 5.17
N THR A 221 5.25 9.64 4.16
CA THR A 221 4.95 11.08 4.02
C THR A 221 5.43 11.89 5.24
N MET A 222 6.47 11.42 5.94
CA MET A 222 7.03 12.06 7.14
C MET A 222 8.07 13.13 6.79
N THR A 223 8.37 14.01 7.75
CA THR A 223 9.52 14.91 7.61
C THR A 223 10.81 14.18 7.96
N LEU A 224 11.95 14.60 7.38
CA LEU A 224 13.25 14.08 7.80
C LEU A 224 13.55 14.37 9.29
N THR A 225 12.96 15.44 9.84
CA THR A 225 13.06 15.74 11.27
C THR A 225 12.38 14.66 12.10
N ASP A 226 11.14 14.26 11.75
CA ASP A 226 10.44 13.17 12.44
C ASP A 226 11.24 11.86 12.32
N VAL A 227 11.74 11.53 11.11
CA VAL A 227 12.53 10.31 10.88
C VAL A 227 13.77 10.26 11.77
N ARG A 228 14.53 11.35 11.84
CA ARG A 228 15.74 11.44 12.68
C ARG A 228 15.41 11.43 14.18
N ALA A 229 14.31 12.03 14.59
CA ALA A 229 13.84 11.95 15.97
C ALA A 229 13.53 10.50 16.35
N GLY A 230 12.84 9.76 15.48
CA GLY A 230 12.57 8.33 15.70
C GLY A 230 13.84 7.48 15.73
N LEU A 231 14.78 7.70 14.81
CA LEU A 231 16.09 7.03 14.84
C LEU A 231 16.84 7.29 16.15
N GLY A 232 16.82 8.53 16.63
CA GLY A 232 17.40 8.89 17.93
C GLY A 232 16.68 8.22 19.12
N ALA A 233 15.37 8.03 19.04
CA ALA A 233 14.57 7.43 20.11
C ALA A 233 14.73 5.91 20.22
N ILE A 234 14.92 5.21 19.09
CA ILE A 234 15.09 3.74 19.09
C ILE A 234 16.52 3.30 19.42
N GLY A 235 17.50 4.19 19.33
CA GLY A 235 18.88 3.93 19.74
C GLY A 235 19.58 2.89 18.86
N ASP A 236 20.12 1.85 19.49
CA ASP A 236 20.91 0.77 18.90
C ASP A 236 20.09 -0.42 18.38
N GLN A 237 18.76 -0.27 18.31
CA GLN A 237 17.88 -1.32 17.77
C GLN A 237 18.01 -1.53 16.26
N LEU A 238 18.65 -0.58 15.55
CA LEU A 238 18.96 -0.68 14.14
C LEU A 238 20.46 -0.46 13.93
N ASP A 239 21.01 -1.17 12.97
CA ASP A 239 22.35 -0.96 12.47
C ASP A 239 22.31 -0.11 11.19
N HIS A 240 23.47 0.43 10.80
CA HIS A 240 23.61 1.16 9.56
C HIS A 240 24.96 0.95 8.89
N PHE A 241 25.01 1.21 7.58
CA PHE A 241 26.26 1.28 6.81
C PHE A 241 26.16 2.33 5.71
N ASP A 242 27.32 2.84 5.29
CA ASP A 242 27.40 3.78 4.17
C ASP A 242 27.70 3.06 2.86
N HIS A 243 26.98 3.42 1.81
CA HIS A 243 27.19 2.92 0.45
C HIS A 243 26.73 3.93 -0.59
N GLY A 244 27.52 4.15 -1.64
CA GLY A 244 27.16 5.09 -2.71
C GLY A 244 26.83 6.52 -2.25
N GLY A 245 27.47 6.99 -1.17
CA GLY A 245 27.22 8.32 -0.60
C GLY A 245 25.91 8.45 0.21
N LYS A 246 25.31 7.32 0.59
CA LYS A 246 24.06 7.25 1.36
C LYS A 246 24.25 6.35 2.58
N THR A 247 23.59 6.69 3.67
CA THR A 247 23.50 5.83 4.86
C THR A 247 22.24 4.97 4.77
N TYR A 248 22.42 3.67 4.86
CA TYR A 248 21.35 2.68 4.85
C TYR A 248 21.16 2.11 6.26
N TRP A 249 19.92 2.17 6.74
CA TRP A 249 19.49 1.63 8.02
C TRP A 249 18.78 0.30 7.83
N HIS A 250 18.97 -0.63 8.76
CA HIS A 250 18.40 -1.97 8.69
C HIS A 250 18.19 -2.61 10.07
N GLY A 251 17.25 -3.55 10.14
CA GLY A 251 17.11 -4.49 11.26
C GLY A 251 18.28 -5.51 11.33
N PRO A 252 18.08 -6.68 11.96
CA PRO A 252 19.11 -7.72 12.09
C PRO A 252 19.91 -7.99 10.80
N PRO A 253 21.19 -8.41 10.92
CA PRO A 253 22.13 -8.54 9.80
C PRO A 253 21.60 -9.43 8.67
N PRO A 254 22.14 -9.27 7.44
CA PRO A 254 21.56 -9.85 6.25
C PRO A 254 21.40 -11.37 6.36
N PRO A 255 20.39 -11.95 5.69
CA PRO A 255 20.38 -13.39 5.45
C PRO A 255 21.68 -13.82 4.74
N SER A 256 22.00 -15.11 4.81
CA SER A 256 23.10 -15.68 4.02
C SER A 256 23.00 -15.21 2.56
N PRO A 257 24.11 -14.78 1.91
CA PRO A 257 24.11 -14.26 0.54
C PRO A 257 23.75 -15.32 -0.53
N GLU A 258 23.41 -16.53 -0.11
CA GLU A 258 22.92 -17.58 -0.98
C GLU A 258 21.53 -17.21 -1.52
N TRP A 259 21.52 -16.80 -2.79
CA TRP A 259 20.28 -16.69 -3.55
C TRP A 259 19.59 -18.05 -3.60
N PRO A 260 18.28 -18.13 -3.31
CA PRO A 260 17.58 -19.38 -3.48
C PRO A 260 17.68 -19.81 -4.95
N PRO A 261 17.93 -21.11 -5.23
CA PRO A 261 18.09 -21.59 -6.60
C PRO A 261 16.85 -21.37 -7.47
N THR A 262 15.67 -21.14 -6.86
CA THR A 262 14.39 -20.86 -7.52
C THR A 262 13.44 -20.09 -6.59
N PRO A 263 12.55 -19.22 -7.13
CA PRO A 263 12.42 -18.87 -8.53
C PRO A 263 13.48 -17.84 -8.98
N ARG A 264 13.91 -17.91 -10.25
CA ARG A 264 14.91 -16.99 -10.83
C ARG A 264 14.36 -15.59 -11.15
N GLY A 265 13.12 -15.29 -10.76
CA GLY A 265 12.45 -14.02 -11.03
C GLY A 265 11.08 -13.95 -10.37
N HIS A 266 10.66 -12.73 -10.03
CA HIS A 266 9.38 -12.43 -9.39
C HIS A 266 8.52 -11.57 -10.31
N LEU A 267 7.21 -11.84 -10.34
CA LEU A 267 6.22 -11.00 -11.01
C LEU A 267 5.50 -10.18 -9.95
N LEU A 268 5.93 -8.93 -9.80
CA LEU A 268 5.39 -7.98 -8.83
C LEU A 268 4.40 -7.05 -9.50
N ILE A 269 3.41 -6.58 -8.73
CA ILE A 269 2.50 -5.54 -9.21
C ILE A 269 3.22 -4.19 -9.29
N ALA A 270 2.70 -3.26 -10.08
CA ALA A 270 3.32 -1.94 -10.27
C ALA A 270 3.42 -1.10 -8.98
N LEU A 271 2.51 -1.32 -8.02
CA LEU A 271 2.45 -0.61 -6.74
C LEU A 271 3.02 -1.43 -5.58
N ASP A 272 3.81 -2.47 -5.88
CA ASP A 272 4.38 -3.36 -4.86
C ASP A 272 5.39 -2.59 -3.98
N GLU A 273 5.51 -2.99 -2.71
CA GLU A 273 6.45 -2.36 -1.77
C GLU A 273 7.92 -2.51 -2.20
N TYR A 274 8.27 -3.49 -3.05
CA TYR A 274 9.61 -3.53 -3.67
C TYR A 274 9.89 -2.27 -4.50
N HIS A 275 8.86 -1.68 -5.13
CA HIS A 275 8.98 -0.46 -5.94
C HIS A 275 8.62 0.82 -5.17
N ASN A 276 7.48 0.79 -4.46
CA ASN A 276 6.93 1.96 -3.77
C ASN A 276 7.47 2.14 -2.35
N GLY A 277 8.20 1.16 -1.81
CA GLY A 277 8.91 1.24 -0.53
C GLY A 277 10.07 2.23 -0.52
N TYR A 278 10.60 2.58 -1.70
CA TYR A 278 11.84 3.34 -1.85
C TYR A 278 11.67 4.46 -2.86
N GLN A 279 12.26 5.64 -2.63
CA GLN A 279 12.31 6.73 -3.61
C GLN A 279 13.75 7.14 -3.90
N ASP A 280 14.53 7.36 -2.85
CA ASP A 280 15.89 7.85 -2.94
C ASP A 280 16.83 6.74 -3.45
N SER A 281 16.61 5.51 -3.00
CA SER A 281 17.44 4.34 -3.34
C SER A 281 16.74 3.38 -4.31
N ARG A 282 15.75 3.86 -5.07
CA ARG A 282 14.97 3.05 -6.02
C ARG A 282 15.80 2.50 -7.19
N SER A 283 16.95 3.09 -7.50
CA SER A 283 17.86 2.58 -8.53
C SER A 283 18.37 1.17 -8.24
N LEU A 284 18.38 0.74 -6.96
CA LEU A 284 18.77 -0.63 -6.56
C LEU A 284 17.82 -1.71 -7.08
N LEU A 285 16.65 -1.34 -7.62
CA LEU A 285 15.70 -2.26 -8.24
C LEU A 285 16.02 -2.55 -9.72
N ASP A 286 16.88 -1.73 -10.33
CA ASP A 286 17.22 -1.77 -11.75
C ASP A 286 18.74 -1.61 -11.92
N LEU A 287 19.49 -2.59 -11.43
CA LEU A 287 20.95 -2.60 -11.42
C LEU A 287 21.55 -2.54 -12.84
N GLU A 288 20.80 -3.01 -13.83
CA GLU A 288 21.19 -3.00 -15.24
C GLU A 288 20.73 -1.74 -16.00
N GLY A 289 19.96 -0.85 -15.35
CA GLY A 289 19.49 0.41 -15.95
C GLY A 289 18.54 0.21 -17.13
N ILE A 290 17.75 -0.87 -17.12
CA ILE A 290 16.83 -1.25 -18.19
C ILE A 290 15.66 -0.26 -18.28
N VAL A 291 15.21 0.28 -17.15
CA VAL A 291 14.11 1.24 -17.08
C VAL A 291 14.67 2.66 -17.25
N PRO A 292 14.20 3.44 -18.26
CA PRO A 292 14.65 4.80 -18.45
C PRO A 292 14.38 5.64 -17.20
N GLY A 293 15.45 6.08 -16.52
CA GLY A 293 15.34 6.91 -15.34
C GLY A 293 14.63 8.24 -15.65
N ARG A 294 13.85 8.75 -14.70
CA ARG A 294 13.51 10.19 -14.67
C ARG A 294 14.83 10.91 -14.48
N THR A 295 15.32 11.56 -15.53
CA THR A 295 16.60 12.27 -15.51
C THR A 295 16.60 13.25 -14.33
N GLU A 296 17.43 12.97 -13.35
CA GLU A 296 17.81 13.92 -12.32
C GLU A 296 18.36 15.15 -13.05
N LYS A 297 17.80 16.33 -12.78
CA LYS A 297 18.18 17.56 -13.49
C LYS A 297 19.68 17.77 -13.31
N GLN A 298 20.45 17.45 -14.35
CA GLN A 298 21.84 17.85 -14.48
C GLN A 298 21.93 19.35 -14.26
N HIS A 299 22.90 19.72 -13.42
CA HIS A 299 23.37 21.09 -13.24
C HIS A 299 23.35 21.83 -14.58
N ARG A 300 22.61 22.95 -14.63
CA ARG A 300 22.73 23.92 -15.73
C ARG A 300 24.13 24.51 -15.66
N ASP A 301 24.99 24.14 -16.61
CA ASP A 301 26.07 25.03 -17.00
C ASP A 301 25.49 26.24 -17.75
N GLY A 302 26.20 27.36 -17.68
CA GLY A 302 25.72 28.69 -18.07
C GLY A 302 25.57 28.93 -19.58
N SER A 303 25.20 27.93 -20.37
CA SER A 303 24.97 28.08 -21.81
C SER A 303 23.48 27.90 -22.14
N GLY A 304 22.73 29.00 -22.08
CA GLY A 304 21.29 29.03 -22.30
C GLY A 304 20.83 28.66 -23.72
N ARG A 305 20.94 27.40 -24.12
CA ARG A 305 20.28 26.85 -25.31
C ARG A 305 19.30 25.74 -24.92
N ARG A 306 18.01 26.01 -25.11
CA ARG A 306 16.93 25.03 -25.01
C ARG A 306 16.94 24.18 -26.27
N ALA A 307 17.17 22.87 -26.13
CA ALA A 307 16.72 21.90 -27.12
C ALA A 307 15.29 21.49 -26.74
N ASP A 308 14.36 21.81 -27.63
CA ASP A 308 12.94 21.45 -27.53
C ASP A 308 12.76 19.97 -27.87
N GLY A 309 11.99 19.23 -27.06
CA GLY A 309 11.76 17.80 -27.28
C GLY A 309 11.77 16.91 -26.03
N GLY A 310 11.09 17.31 -24.96
CA GLY A 310 10.86 16.44 -23.79
C GLY A 310 9.37 16.23 -23.56
N ARG A 311 8.84 15.06 -23.93
CA ARG A 311 7.46 14.68 -23.57
C ARG A 311 7.36 14.55 -22.06
N HIS A 312 6.53 15.38 -21.44
CA HIS A 312 6.15 15.22 -20.04
C HIS A 312 5.30 13.95 -19.89
N ALA A 313 5.85 12.92 -19.25
CA ALA A 313 5.05 11.83 -18.69
C ALA A 313 4.38 12.36 -17.41
N THR A 314 3.16 12.85 -17.55
CA THR A 314 2.21 13.00 -16.45
C THR A 314 1.91 11.62 -15.88
N HIS A 315 1.88 11.54 -14.55
CA HIS A 315 1.46 10.37 -13.82
C HIS A 315 0.04 10.01 -14.26
N ASP A 316 -0.15 8.84 -14.89
CA ASP A 316 -1.48 8.28 -15.18
C ASP A 316 -1.87 7.40 -13.98
N PRO A 317 -2.89 7.79 -13.19
CA PRO A 317 -3.35 7.00 -12.04
C PRO A 317 -4.00 5.67 -12.44
N GLN A 318 -4.20 5.39 -13.73
CA GLN A 318 -4.93 4.22 -14.22
C GLN A 318 -4.03 3.08 -14.72
N GLY A 319 -2.70 3.15 -14.56
CA GLY A 319 -1.81 2.02 -14.78
C GLY A 319 -1.80 1.42 -16.20
N ARG A 320 -2.10 2.21 -17.24
CA ARG A 320 -2.05 1.74 -18.63
C ARG A 320 -0.66 1.90 -19.24
N GLY A 321 0.34 1.29 -18.63
CA GLY A 321 1.69 1.15 -19.18
C GLY A 321 1.91 -0.26 -19.73
N LEU A 322 1.48 -0.52 -20.97
CA LEU A 322 1.76 -1.79 -21.66
C LEU A 322 3.24 -1.85 -22.08
N LEU A 323 4.06 -2.65 -21.38
CA LEU A 323 5.33 -3.13 -21.91
C LEU A 323 5.03 -4.14 -23.03
N ARG A 324 5.22 -3.74 -24.29
CA ARG A 324 5.21 -4.67 -25.42
C ARG A 324 6.49 -5.51 -25.41
N GLY A 325 6.44 -6.68 -24.79
CA GLY A 325 7.39 -7.77 -25.01
C GLY A 325 6.96 -8.61 -26.22
N GLN A 326 7.90 -8.95 -27.11
CA GLN A 326 7.67 -9.88 -28.21
C GLN A 326 7.30 -11.29 -27.71
N PRO A 327 6.51 -12.08 -28.47
CA PRO A 327 5.96 -13.33 -27.99
C PRO A 327 7.05 -14.42 -27.92
N LEU A 328 7.44 -14.81 -26.70
CA LEU A 328 8.11 -16.07 -26.46
C LEU A 328 7.04 -17.16 -26.33
N SER A 329 7.07 -18.13 -27.24
CA SER A 329 6.22 -19.32 -27.18
C SER A 329 6.64 -20.19 -25.99
N TRP A 330 5.68 -20.54 -25.13
CA TRP A 330 5.89 -21.50 -24.05
C TRP A 330 4.87 -22.62 -24.13
N SER A 331 5.39 -23.85 -24.12
CA SER A 331 4.64 -25.09 -24.02
C SER A 331 4.17 -25.32 -22.58
N ARG A 332 2.89 -25.69 -22.45
CA ARG A 332 2.18 -25.93 -21.20
C ARG A 332 2.40 -27.37 -20.71
N HIS A 333 3.03 -27.54 -19.56
CA HIS A 333 2.82 -28.68 -18.65
C HIS A 333 2.86 -28.09 -17.24
N GLY A 334 1.85 -28.13 -16.38
CA GLY A 334 0.52 -28.70 -16.40
C GLY A 334 0.02 -28.64 -14.95
N ARG A 335 -1.08 -27.94 -14.69
CA ARG A 335 -1.99 -28.11 -13.54
C ARG A 335 -3.18 -27.19 -13.79
N THR A 336 -4.17 -27.71 -14.50
CA THR A 336 -5.49 -27.11 -14.66
C THR A 336 -6.36 -27.49 -13.46
N LEU A 337 -6.92 -26.47 -12.81
CA LEU A 337 -8.10 -26.62 -11.95
C LEU A 337 -9.25 -27.16 -12.82
N ARG A 338 -9.79 -28.34 -12.46
CA ARG A 338 -11.07 -28.80 -12.99
C ARG A 338 -12.18 -28.26 -12.09
N SER A 339 -13.09 -27.48 -12.67
CA SER A 339 -14.40 -27.19 -12.12
C SER A 339 -15.22 -28.48 -12.06
N GLY A 340 -15.86 -28.73 -10.91
CA GLY A 340 -16.77 -29.85 -10.74
C GLY A 340 -18.08 -29.61 -11.49
N GLU A 341 -18.48 -30.56 -12.33
CA GLU A 341 -19.83 -30.67 -12.85
C GLU A 341 -20.38 -32.07 -12.54
N GLY A 342 -21.51 -32.08 -11.83
CA GLY A 342 -22.68 -32.92 -12.12
C GLY A 342 -22.52 -34.44 -12.08
N SER A 343 -22.83 -35.03 -10.92
CA SER A 343 -23.30 -36.42 -10.84
C SER A 343 -24.59 -36.60 -11.64
N ARG A 344 -24.57 -37.45 -12.69
CA ARG A 344 -25.75 -38.12 -13.23
C ARG A 344 -25.42 -39.60 -13.48
N ALA A 345 -26.20 -40.46 -12.84
CA ALA A 345 -26.14 -41.92 -12.94
C ALA A 345 -26.53 -42.43 -14.34
N PRO A 346 -26.03 -43.60 -14.79
CA PRO A 346 -26.44 -44.19 -16.05
C PRO A 346 -27.68 -45.08 -15.88
N GLY A 347 -28.78 -44.67 -16.51
CA GLY A 347 -29.95 -45.53 -16.78
C GLY A 347 -29.70 -46.43 -17.98
N ARG A 348 -29.94 -47.74 -17.79
CA ARG A 348 -29.99 -48.80 -18.80
C ARG A 348 -31.12 -48.61 -19.80
N LEU A 349 -30.96 -49.13 -21.03
CA LEU A 349 -31.93 -49.86 -21.89
C LEU A 349 -31.19 -50.40 -23.15
N PRO A 350 -31.67 -51.41 -23.91
CA PRO A 350 -32.30 -52.69 -23.56
C PRO A 350 -31.58 -53.90 -24.21
N GLY A 351 -31.91 -55.12 -23.77
CA GLY A 351 -31.43 -56.40 -24.31
C GLY A 351 -31.58 -57.53 -23.29
#